data_AF-A0A5B8VBL2-F1
#
_entry.id   AF-A0A5B8VBL2-F1
#
_cell.length_a   1.000
_cell.length_b   1.000
_cell.length_c   1.000
_cell.angle_alpha   90.00
_cell.angle_beta   90.00
_cell.angle_gamma   90.00
#
_symmetry.space_group_name_H-M   'P 1'
#
loop_
_entity.id
_entity.type
_entity.pdbx_description
1 polymer ?
#
loop_
_entity_poly.entity_id
_entity_poly.type
_entity_poly.pdbx_seq_one_letter_code
_entity_poly.pdbx_strand_id
1 'polypeptide(L)'
;MGFFQKLFGNGNKDELKVLLDRGALLIDVRSREEFNAGHAPKAINIPLQMLVQSTDRLKGKNVITVCKSGARSAMAVTMLQKEGVKAFNGGAWDNWQ
;
A
#
# COMPACT_ATOMS: atom_id res chain seq x y z
N MET A 1 4.69 -28.43 6.45
CA MET A 1 4.78 -27.64 5.20
C MET A 1 3.58 -26.69 5.14
N GLY A 2 3.72 -25.46 5.63
CA GLY A 2 2.62 -24.50 5.74
C GLY A 2 2.99 -23.13 5.17
N PHE A 3 3.67 -23.11 4.01
CA PHE A 3 4.36 -21.91 3.51
C PHE A 3 3.53 -21.04 2.54
N PHE A 4 2.25 -21.35 2.28
CA PHE A 4 1.47 -20.66 1.25
C PHE A 4 0.07 -20.15 1.66
N GLN A 5 -0.39 -20.40 2.88
CA GLN A 5 -1.77 -20.05 3.27
C GLN A 5 -1.95 -18.61 3.79
N LYS A 6 -0.90 -17.79 3.83
CA LYS A 6 -0.95 -16.42 4.38
C LYS A 6 -0.88 -15.29 3.34
N LEU A 7 -0.98 -15.61 2.04
CA LEU A 7 -0.87 -14.62 0.96
C LEU A 7 -2.21 -14.02 0.51
N PHE A 8 -3.33 -14.40 1.14
CA PHE A 8 -4.65 -13.87 0.81
C PHE A 8 -5.22 -13.02 1.96
N GLY A 9 -5.16 -11.71 1.78
CA GLY A 9 -6.30 -10.85 2.13
C GLY A 9 -6.36 -10.22 3.53
N ASN A 10 -5.39 -10.43 4.41
CA ASN A 10 -5.29 -9.63 5.64
C ASN A 10 -3.85 -9.67 6.18
N GLY A 11 -2.97 -8.83 5.62
CA GLY A 11 -1.58 -8.74 6.09
C GLY A 11 -1.58 -8.34 7.56
N ASN A 12 -1.05 -9.21 8.42
CA ASN A 12 -0.89 -8.88 9.82
C ASN A 12 -0.01 -7.62 9.91
N LYS A 13 -0.40 -6.60 10.67
CA LYS A 13 0.26 -5.28 10.67
C LYS A 13 1.76 -5.40 10.94
N ASP A 14 2.15 -6.36 11.77
CA ASP A 14 3.54 -6.67 12.08
C ASP A 14 4.32 -7.21 10.87
N GLU A 15 3.71 -8.07 10.06
CA GLU A 15 4.32 -8.57 8.82
C GLU A 15 4.53 -7.43 7.81
N LEU A 16 3.58 -6.51 7.71
CA LEU A 16 3.71 -5.35 6.84
C LEU A 16 4.76 -4.35 7.32
N LYS A 17 4.92 -4.16 8.64
CA LYS A 17 6.03 -3.38 9.21
C LYS A 17 7.38 -4.00 8.86
N VAL A 18 7.50 -5.33 8.97
CA VAL A 18 8.73 -6.05 8.55
C VAL A 18 9.01 -5.84 7.06
N LEU A 19 7.97 -5.78 6.21
CA LEU A 19 8.16 -5.44 4.80
C LEU A 19 8.66 -4.01 4.60
N LEU A 20 8.13 -3.02 5.34
CA LEU A 20 8.64 -1.65 5.31
C LEU A 20 10.11 -1.57 5.74
N ASP A 21 10.48 -2.26 6.82
CA ASP A 21 11.86 -2.31 7.30
C ASP A 21 12.81 -2.96 6.27
N ARG A 22 12.27 -3.83 5.41
CA ARG A 22 12.99 -4.45 4.27
C ARG A 22 12.92 -3.63 2.98
N GLY A 23 12.42 -2.39 3.04
CA GLY A 23 12.40 -1.46 1.90
C GLY A 23 11.13 -1.50 1.05
N ALA A 24 10.01 -2.01 1.56
CA ALA A 24 8.71 -1.83 0.91
C ALA A 24 8.32 -0.36 0.85
N LEU A 25 7.55 0.00 -0.18
CA LEU A 25 7.05 1.36 -0.34
C LEU A 25 5.70 1.53 0.35
N LEU A 26 5.57 2.53 1.20
CA LEU A 26 4.28 2.96 1.75
C LEU A 26 3.65 3.99 0.80
N ILE A 27 2.53 3.64 0.17
CA ILE A 27 1.86 4.47 -0.83
C ILE A 27 0.52 4.94 -0.29
N ASP A 28 0.37 6.25 -0.10
CA ASP A 28 -0.90 6.85 0.27
C ASP A 28 -1.70 7.17 -0.98
N VAL A 29 -2.85 6.50 -1.13
CA VAL A 29 -3.73 6.63 -2.31
C VAL A 29 -4.83 7.68 -2.15
N ARG A 30 -4.76 8.48 -1.08
CA ARG A 30 -5.63 9.64 -0.88
C ARG A 30 -5.32 10.77 -1.86
N SER A 31 -6.19 11.79 -1.87
CA SER A 31 -5.91 13.01 -2.62
C SER A 31 -4.66 13.71 -2.07
N ARG A 32 -4.09 14.61 -2.87
CA ARG A 32 -2.91 15.38 -2.47
C ARG A 32 -3.22 16.29 -1.28
N GLU A 33 -4.42 16.85 -1.24
CA GLU A 33 -4.91 17.71 -0.17
C GLU A 33 -5.00 16.94 1.15
N GLU A 34 -5.59 15.73 1.12
CA GLU A 34 -5.67 14.85 2.29
C GLU A 34 -4.28 14.46 2.81
N PHE A 35 -3.33 14.20 1.92
CA PHE A 35 -1.94 13.86 2.27
C PHE A 35 -1.19 15.07 2.87
N ASN A 36 -1.36 16.25 2.29
CA ASN A 36 -0.73 17.48 2.77
C ASN A 36 -1.27 17.92 4.15
N ALA A 37 -2.51 17.59 4.47
CA ALA A 37 -3.09 17.83 5.79
C ALA A 37 -2.52 16.91 6.89
N GLY A 38 -1.84 15.83 6.51
CA GLY A 38 -1.22 14.87 7.41
C GLY A 38 -1.08 13.51 6.74
N HIS A 39 0.06 12.86 6.96
CA HIS A 39 0.38 11.57 6.35
C HIS A 39 1.34 10.76 7.22
N ALA A 40 1.43 9.46 6.92
CA ALA A 40 2.37 8.56 7.58
C ALA A 40 3.82 8.92 7.20
N PRO A 41 4.80 8.85 8.13
CA PRO A 41 6.20 9.09 7.82
C PRO A 41 6.69 8.24 6.65
N LYS A 42 7.47 8.85 5.75
CA LYS A 42 8.05 8.21 4.55
C LYS A 42 7.02 7.67 3.55
N ALA A 43 5.73 7.94 3.73
CA ALA A 43 4.72 7.61 2.74
C ALA A 43 4.90 8.47 1.48
N ILE A 44 4.62 7.88 0.33
CA ILE A 44 4.62 8.55 -0.97
C ILE A 44 3.16 8.68 -1.42
N ASN A 45 2.71 9.89 -1.72
CA ASN A 45 1.37 10.10 -2.24
C ASN A 45 1.30 9.75 -3.73
N ILE A 46 0.46 8.76 -4.06
CA ILE A 46 0.05 8.47 -5.43
C ILE A 46 -1.48 8.30 -5.39
N PRO A 47 -2.25 9.37 -5.71
CA PRO A 47 -3.71 9.30 -5.68
C PRO A 47 -4.23 8.12 -6.49
N LEU A 48 -5.29 7.47 -6.01
CA LEU A 48 -5.84 6.25 -6.61
C LEU A 48 -6.03 6.35 -8.13
N GLN A 49 -6.47 7.50 -8.63
CA GLN A 49 -6.71 7.76 -10.06
C GLN A 49 -5.42 7.76 -10.90
N MET A 50 -4.28 8.09 -10.29
CA MET A 50 -2.95 8.11 -10.92
C MET A 50 -2.16 6.83 -10.68
N LEU A 51 -2.70 5.90 -9.90
CA LEU A 51 -1.99 4.71 -9.43
C LEU A 51 -1.60 3.80 -10.59
N VAL A 52 -2.53 3.53 -11.51
CA VAL A 52 -2.30 2.65 -12.67
C VAL A 52 -1.21 3.21 -13.59
N GLN A 53 -1.17 4.54 -13.77
CA GLN A 53 -0.14 5.21 -14.58
C GLN A 53 1.25 5.17 -13.94
N SER A 54 1.32 4.90 -12.63
CA SER A 54 2.56 4.88 -11.87
C SER A 54 3.10 3.45 -11.65
N THR A 55 2.42 2.41 -12.12
CA THR A 55 2.72 1.00 -11.85
C THR A 55 4.11 0.58 -12.28
N ASP A 56 4.61 1.09 -13.40
CA ASP A 56 5.95 0.74 -13.90
C ASP A 56 7.06 1.09 -12.91
N ARG A 57 6.88 2.17 -12.13
CA ARG A 57 7.84 2.58 -11.08
C ARG A 57 7.74 1.73 -9.81
N LEU A 58 6.68 0.94 -9.69
CA LEU A 58 6.35 0.10 -8.55
C LEU A 58 6.67 -1.39 -8.81
N LYS A 59 6.84 -1.80 -10.08
CA LYS A 59 7.22 -3.17 -10.44
C LYS A 59 8.53 -3.59 -9.76
N GLY A 60 8.58 -4.84 -9.33
CA GLY A 60 9.73 -5.42 -8.62
C GLY A 60 9.84 -5.03 -7.14
N LYS A 61 8.99 -4.14 -6.63
CA LYS A 61 8.97 -3.72 -5.22
C LYS A 61 7.74 -4.28 -4.50
N ASN A 62 7.86 -4.43 -3.18
CA ASN A 62 6.70 -4.64 -2.32
C ASN A 62 6.04 -3.28 -2.06
N VAL A 63 4.74 -3.18 -2.26
CA VAL A 63 3.96 -1.96 -2.07
C VAL A 63 2.93 -2.17 -1.00
N ILE A 64 2.88 -1.27 -0.01
CA ILE A 64 1.83 -1.23 1.01
C ILE A 64 1.01 0.01 0.71
N THR A 65 -0.26 -0.15 0.38
CA THR A 65 -1.15 0.99 0.13
C THR A 65 -1.87 1.37 1.42
N VAL A 66 -2.11 2.66 1.62
CA VAL A 66 -2.90 3.19 2.74
C VAL A 66 -3.87 4.25 2.23
N CYS A 67 -4.97 4.46 2.94
CA CYS A 67 -5.88 5.58 2.67
C CYS A 67 -6.52 6.10 3.95
N LYS A 68 -7.70 6.75 3.89
CA LYS A 68 -8.39 7.25 5.09
C LYS A 68 -8.95 6.14 5.98
N SER A 69 -9.53 5.09 5.39
CA SER A 69 -10.29 4.04 6.11
C SER A 69 -9.96 2.61 5.69
N GLY A 70 -9.03 2.42 4.74
CA GLY A 70 -8.69 1.13 4.14
C GLY A 70 -9.44 0.76 2.86
N ALA A 71 -10.64 1.32 2.60
CA ALA A 71 -11.43 0.95 1.41
C ALA A 71 -10.72 1.28 0.09
N ARG A 72 -10.20 2.50 -0.07
CA ARG A 72 -9.40 2.88 -1.24
C ARG A 72 -8.10 2.10 -1.36
N SER A 73 -7.51 1.69 -0.24
CA SER A 73 -6.32 0.86 -0.23
C SER A 73 -6.61 -0.54 -0.76
N ALA A 74 -7.72 -1.17 -0.36
CA ALA A 74 -8.14 -2.46 -0.90
C ALA A 74 -8.34 -2.40 -2.44
N MET A 75 -8.96 -1.32 -2.94
CA MET A 75 -9.09 -1.10 -4.38
C MET A 75 -7.73 -0.93 -5.06
N ALA A 76 -6.82 -0.16 -4.46
CA ALA A 76 -5.47 0.06 -4.96
C ALA A 76 -4.68 -1.25 -5.05
N VAL A 77 -4.77 -2.13 -4.06
CA VAL A 77 -4.16 -3.46 -4.09
C VAL A 77 -4.64 -4.25 -5.29
N THR A 78 -5.95 -4.33 -5.51
CA THR A 78 -6.51 -5.04 -6.67
C THR A 78 -6.05 -4.45 -8.00
N MET A 79 -5.97 -3.12 -8.11
CA MET A 79 -5.46 -2.46 -9.32
C MET A 79 -3.99 -2.80 -9.56
N LEU A 80 -3.15 -2.71 -8.53
CA LEU A 80 -1.71 -2.96 -8.63
C LEU A 80 -1.40 -4.44 -8.93
N GLN A 81 -2.13 -5.37 -8.29
CA GLN A 81 -1.95 -6.80 -8.52
C GLN A 81 -2.30 -7.21 -9.96
N LYS A 82 -3.32 -6.59 -10.56
CA LYS A 82 -3.66 -6.80 -11.99
C LYS A 82 -2.52 -6.38 -12.92
N GLU A 83 -1.76 -5.36 -12.52
CA GLU A 83 -0.58 -4.85 -13.25
C GLU A 83 0.72 -5.60 -12.89
N GLY A 84 0.63 -6.70 -12.13
CA GLY A 84 1.76 -7.53 -11.73
C GLY A 84 2.61 -6.95 -10.58
N VAL A 85 2.11 -5.94 -9.86
CA VAL A 85 2.78 -5.34 -8.69
C VAL A 85 2.39 -6.09 -7.41
N LYS A 86 3.39 -6.45 -6.59
CA LYS A 86 3.17 -7.05 -5.28
C LYS A 86 2.67 -6.00 -4.29
N ALA A 87 1.35 -5.92 -4.12
CA ALA A 87 0.69 -4.94 -3.27
C ALA A 87 -0.03 -5.58 -2.07
N PHE A 88 -0.03 -4.87 -0.93
CA PHE A 88 -0.63 -5.25 0.34
C PHE A 88 -1.50 -4.11 0.89
N ASN A 89 -2.63 -4.47 1.51
CA ASN A 89 -3.53 -3.48 2.10
C ASN A 89 -3.04 -3.08 3.49
N GLY A 90 -2.60 -1.84 3.66
CA GLY A 90 -2.17 -1.27 4.93
C GLY A 90 -3.28 -0.57 5.73
N GLY A 91 -4.50 -0.47 5.19
CA GLY A 91 -5.62 0.13 5.91
C GLY A 91 -5.59 1.66 5.96
N ALA A 92 -5.93 2.22 7.12
CA ALA A 92 -5.93 3.67 7.35
C ALA A 92 -4.50 4.20 7.59
N TRP A 93 -4.16 5.38 7.06
CA TRP A 93 -2.82 5.96 7.07
C TRP A 93 -2.34 6.36 8.48
N ASP A 94 -3.25 6.76 9.35
CA ASP A 94 -3.01 7.17 10.74
C ASP A 94 -2.48 6.00 11.59
N ASN A 95 -2.75 4.77 11.20
CA ASN A 95 -2.17 3.58 11.82
C ASN A 95 -0.66 3.40 11.58
N TRP A 96 -0.05 4.26 10.75
CA TRP A 96 1.35 4.17 10.31
C TRP A 96 2.20 5.37 10.75
N GLN A 97 1.72 6.14 11.74
CA GLN A 97 2.49 7.21 12.39
C GLN A 97 3.63 6.66 13.26
#